data_AF-A0A520MYN3-F1
#
_entry.id   AF-A0A520MYN3-F1
#
_cell.length_a   1.000
_cell.length_b   1.000
_cell.length_c   1.000
_cell.angle_alpha   90.00
_cell.angle_beta   90.00
_cell.angle_gamma   90.00
#
_symmetry.space_group_name_H-M   'P 1'
#
loop_
_entity.id
_entity.type
_entity.pdbx_description
1 polymer ?
#
loop_
_entity_poly.entity_id
_entity_poly.type
_entity_poly.pdbx_seq_one_letter_code
_entity_poly.pdbx_strand_id
1 'polypeptide(L)'
;MREIFKNILGILILATLAYVVFVSFNVYQFTKTDESKITSEGYSQQINLLKEGLENAEKNFSKTSIKDASKNVGINFDGTPIVWVIELEQSQIEISLENIENELFDQGFMTFLNQDRLIIGPYIDKSNLELVNSFLNDNYNLLEQDIIEWKN
;
A
#
# COMPACT_ATOMS: atom_id res chain seq x y z
N MET A 1 4.33 50.02 55.19
CA MET A 1 4.06 50.36 53.77
C MET A 1 5.33 50.48 52.93
N ARG A 2 6.30 51.35 53.26
CA ARG A 2 7.51 51.57 52.42
C ARG A 2 8.33 50.30 52.11
N GLU A 3 8.48 49.40 53.07
CA GLU A 3 9.21 48.14 52.87
C GLU A 3 8.43 47.13 52.02
N ILE A 4 7.11 47.09 52.15
CA ILE A 4 6.23 46.25 51.32
C ILE A 4 6.35 46.70 49.86
N PHE A 5 6.30 48.00 49.58
CA PHE A 5 6.49 48.54 48.23
C PHE A 5 7.88 48.22 47.66
N LYS A 6 8.95 48.31 48.48
CA LYS A 6 10.30 47.92 48.05
C LYS A 6 10.40 46.43 47.70
N ASN A 7 9.81 45.56 48.51
CA ASN A 7 9.84 44.13 48.28
C ASN A 7 9.04 43.73 47.04
N ILE A 8 7.86 44.33 46.83
CA ILE A 8 7.05 44.13 45.62
C ILE A 8 7.84 44.59 44.38
N LEU A 9 8.47 45.76 44.45
CA LEU A 9 9.27 46.28 43.34
C LEU A 9 10.45 45.37 43.00
N GLY A 10 11.14 44.83 44.02
CA GLY A 10 12.23 43.86 43.82
C GLY A 10 11.76 42.56 43.15
N ILE A 11 10.60 42.02 43.56
CA ILE A 11 10.00 40.84 42.93
C ILE A 11 9.63 41.13 41.47
N LEU A 12 9.09 42.31 41.18
CA LEU A 12 8.70 42.72 39.83
C LEU A 12 9.93 42.82 38.89
N ILE A 13 11.04 43.35 39.40
CA ILE A 13 12.30 43.41 38.66
C ILE A 13 12.81 41.99 38.36
N LEU A 14 12.82 41.10 39.34
CA LEU A 14 13.25 39.71 39.17
C LEU A 14 12.37 38.94 38.18
N ALA A 15 11.05 39.11 38.26
CA ALA A 15 10.10 38.50 37.33
C ALA A 15 10.32 39.01 35.89
N THR A 16 10.59 40.30 35.73
CA THR A 16 10.88 40.89 34.42
C THR A 16 12.17 40.33 33.84
N LEU A 17 13.24 40.21 34.64
CA LEU A 17 14.50 39.62 34.20
C LEU A 17 14.33 38.15 33.79
N ALA A 18 13.59 37.36 34.58
CA ALA A 18 13.30 35.97 34.26
C ALA A 18 12.51 35.84 32.94
N TYR A 19 11.54 36.72 32.73
CA TYR A 19 10.75 36.74 31.50
C TYR A 19 11.59 37.09 30.27
N VAL A 20 12.47 38.10 30.37
CA VAL A 20 13.38 38.46 29.27
C VAL A 20 14.28 37.28 28.90
N VAL A 21 14.87 36.59 29.88
CA VAL A 21 15.69 35.40 29.64
C VAL A 21 14.88 34.29 28.97
N PHE A 22 13.65 34.04 29.43
CA PHE A 22 12.75 33.06 28.83
C PHE A 22 12.45 33.38 27.37
N VAL A 23 12.07 34.62 27.05
CA VAL A 23 11.78 35.03 25.67
C VAL A 23 13.02 34.92 24.79
N SER A 24 14.17 35.41 25.26
CA SER A 24 15.44 35.32 24.51
C SER A 24 15.84 33.87 24.23
N PHE A 25 15.64 32.96 25.19
CA PHE A 25 15.92 31.54 25.00
C PHE A 25 15.01 30.90 23.94
N ASN A 26 13.70 31.19 23.99
CA ASN A 26 12.76 30.65 23.00
C ASN A 26 13.03 31.17 21.59
N VAL A 27 13.35 32.46 21.43
CA VAL A 27 13.73 33.04 20.13
C VAL A 27 15.02 32.40 19.61
N TYR A 28 16.01 32.18 20.49
CA TYR A 28 17.25 31.50 20.12
C TYR A 28 17.01 30.06 19.66
N GLN A 29 16.15 29.32 20.36
CA GLN A 29 15.79 27.97 19.95
C GLN A 29 15.01 27.96 18.63
N PHE A 30 14.08 28.89 18.44
CA PHE A 30 13.33 29.04 17.19
C PHE A 30 14.26 29.31 16.00
N THR A 31 15.23 30.21 16.12
CA THR A 31 16.20 30.48 15.02
C THR A 31 17.12 29.31 14.68
N LYS A 32 17.15 28.27 15.53
CA LYS A 32 17.89 27.03 15.28
C LYS A 32 17.04 25.92 14.68
N THR A 33 15.71 26.00 14.75
CA THR A 33 14.85 24.96 14.15
C THR A 33 14.90 25.03 12.63
N ASP A 34 14.70 23.88 11.98
CA ASP A 34 14.68 23.81 10.52
C ASP A 34 13.52 24.63 9.93
N GLU A 35 12.42 24.80 10.69
CA GLU A 35 11.29 25.65 10.35
C GLU A 35 11.66 27.13 10.16
N SER A 36 12.62 27.68 10.91
CA SER A 36 13.06 29.07 10.74
C SER A 36 14.02 29.27 9.56
N LYS A 37 14.50 28.16 8.96
CA LYS A 37 15.45 28.16 7.84
C LYS A 37 14.83 27.80 6.51
N ILE A 38 13.55 27.39 6.48
CA ILE A 38 12.85 27.15 5.22
C ILE A 38 12.68 28.49 4.50
N THR A 39 13.42 28.63 3.39
CA THR A 39 13.25 29.73 2.45
C THR A 39 12.00 29.51 1.61
N SER A 40 11.49 30.57 0.97
CA SER A 40 10.38 30.47 0.00
C SER A 40 10.64 29.42 -1.09
N GLU A 41 11.90 29.25 -1.49
CA GLU A 41 12.35 28.22 -2.42
C GLU A 41 12.20 26.80 -1.83
N GLY A 42 12.50 26.61 -0.54
CA GLY A 42 12.31 25.34 0.16
C GLY A 42 10.83 24.92 0.24
N TYR A 43 9.92 25.88 0.46
CA TYR A 43 8.47 25.62 0.37
C TYR A 43 8.05 25.24 -1.05
N SER A 44 8.56 25.97 -2.05
CA SER A 44 8.24 25.69 -3.46
C SER A 44 8.72 24.31 -3.91
N GLN A 45 9.89 23.87 -3.45
CA GLN A 45 10.41 22.52 -3.72
C GLN A 45 9.54 21.43 -3.10
N GLN A 46 9.09 21.60 -1.84
CA GLN A 46 8.20 20.64 -1.20
C GLN A 46 6.85 20.54 -1.92
N ILE A 47 6.28 21.67 -2.34
CA ILE A 47 5.03 21.70 -3.10
C ILE A 47 5.19 20.99 -4.45
N ASN A 48 6.31 21.19 -5.14
CA ASN A 48 6.57 20.52 -6.42
C ASN A 48 6.73 19.01 -6.25
N LEU A 49 7.45 18.56 -5.22
CA LEU A 49 7.58 17.12 -4.91
C LEU A 49 6.22 16.49 -4.58
N LEU A 50 5.38 17.20 -3.82
CA LEU A 50 4.03 16.74 -3.50
C LEU A 50 3.17 16.64 -4.77
N LYS A 51 3.28 17.62 -5.67
CA LYS A 51 2.57 17.66 -6.94
C LYS A 51 3.00 16.52 -7.87
N GLU A 52 4.29 16.25 -8.00
CA GLU A 52 4.81 15.11 -8.76
C GLU A 52 4.34 13.76 -8.19
N GLY A 53 4.30 13.65 -6.85
CA GLY A 53 3.74 12.47 -6.18
C GLY A 53 2.26 12.26 -6.49
N LEU A 54 1.47 13.34 -6.49
CA LEU A 54 0.05 13.31 -6.82
C LEU A 54 -0.19 12.92 -8.29
N GLU A 55 0.54 13.54 -9.22
CA GLU A 55 0.43 13.25 -10.65
C GLU A 55 0.82 11.80 -10.98
N ASN A 56 1.85 11.26 -10.31
CA ASN A 56 2.22 9.85 -10.44
C ASN A 56 1.15 8.91 -9.87
N ALA A 57 0.58 9.23 -8.70
CA ALA A 57 -0.51 8.46 -8.11
C ALA A 57 -1.75 8.44 -9.00
N GLU A 58 -2.14 9.60 -9.55
CA GLU A 58 -3.26 9.74 -10.47
C GLU A 58 -3.04 8.97 -11.77
N LYS A 59 -1.83 9.03 -12.33
CA LYS A 59 -1.45 8.28 -13.54
C LYS A 59 -1.46 6.77 -13.31
N ASN A 60 -1.00 6.31 -12.15
CA ASN A 60 -1.04 4.90 -11.78
C ASN A 60 -2.49 4.43 -11.56
N PHE A 61 -3.30 5.22 -10.84
CA PHE A 61 -4.72 4.94 -10.65
C PHE A 61 -5.49 4.86 -11.97
N SER A 62 -5.23 5.79 -12.89
CA SER A 62 -5.89 5.88 -14.20
C SER A 62 -5.47 4.76 -15.17
N LYS A 63 -4.26 4.21 -15.00
CA LYS A 63 -3.80 3.06 -15.80
C LYS A 63 -4.36 1.75 -15.30
N THR A 64 -4.51 1.55 -14.00
CA THR A 64 -4.71 0.21 -13.43
C THR A 64 -6.18 -0.14 -13.12
N SER A 65 -7.08 0.84 -12.91
CA SER A 65 -8.30 0.54 -12.14
C SER A 65 -9.59 0.21 -12.90
N ILE A 66 -9.88 0.77 -14.08
CA ILE A 66 -11.22 0.65 -14.67
C ILE A 66 -11.23 -0.11 -16.00
N LYS A 67 -10.28 0.17 -16.89
CA LYS A 67 -10.28 -0.39 -18.25
C LYS A 67 -9.76 -1.83 -18.30
N ASP A 68 -8.81 -2.17 -17.44
CA ASP A 68 -8.21 -3.51 -17.40
C ASP A 68 -9.01 -4.47 -16.50
N ALA A 69 -9.55 -4.00 -15.37
CA ALA A 69 -10.51 -4.76 -14.57
C ALA A 69 -11.76 -5.18 -15.37
N SER A 70 -12.27 -4.30 -16.26
CA SER A 70 -13.39 -4.64 -17.15
C SER A 70 -13.04 -5.64 -18.24
N LYS A 71 -11.77 -5.81 -18.62
CA LYS A 71 -11.38 -6.83 -19.61
C LYS A 71 -11.20 -8.21 -18.99
N ASN A 72 -10.81 -8.24 -17.72
CA ASN A 72 -10.54 -9.48 -17.00
C ASN A 72 -11.79 -10.08 -16.34
N VAL A 73 -12.87 -9.31 -16.26
CA VAL A 73 -14.19 -9.76 -15.80
C VAL A 73 -15.11 -9.97 -17.01
N GLY A 74 -15.38 -11.24 -17.33
CA GLY A 74 -16.38 -11.61 -18.33
C GLY A 74 -17.78 -11.67 -17.71
N ILE A 75 -18.83 -11.39 -18.50
CA ILE A 75 -20.23 -11.50 -18.07
C ILE A 75 -21.00 -12.32 -19.12
N ASN A 76 -21.80 -13.28 -18.67
CA ASN A 76 -22.71 -14.07 -19.50
C ASN A 76 -23.88 -13.21 -20.03
N PHE A 77 -24.60 -13.73 -21.02
CA PHE A 77 -25.75 -13.04 -21.60
C PHE A 77 -26.87 -12.76 -20.59
N ASP A 78 -26.99 -13.60 -19.56
CA ASP A 78 -27.97 -13.47 -18.47
C ASP A 78 -27.52 -12.49 -17.36
N GLY A 79 -26.34 -11.88 -17.48
CA GLY A 79 -25.78 -10.93 -16.52
C GLY A 79 -24.99 -11.59 -15.38
N THR A 80 -24.82 -12.92 -15.36
CA THR A 80 -23.98 -13.60 -14.37
C THR A 80 -22.48 -13.45 -14.72
N PRO A 81 -21.59 -13.28 -13.73
CA PRO A 81 -20.16 -13.18 -14.00
C PRO A 81 -19.62 -14.53 -14.50
N ILE A 82 -18.76 -14.47 -15.52
CA ILE A 82 -17.98 -15.62 -15.98
C ILE A 82 -16.89 -15.89 -14.95
N VAL A 83 -16.76 -17.14 -14.57
CA VAL A 83 -15.81 -17.60 -13.57
C VAL A 83 -14.67 -18.32 -14.27
N TRP A 84 -13.45 -18.09 -13.79
CA TRP A 84 -12.22 -18.62 -14.38
C TRP A 84 -11.48 -19.49 -13.37
N VAL A 85 -10.78 -20.49 -13.88
CA VAL A 85 -9.92 -21.41 -13.11
C VAL A 85 -8.65 -21.75 -13.89
N ILE A 86 -7.63 -22.21 -13.17
CA ILE A 86 -6.52 -22.99 -13.72
C ILE A 86 -6.72 -24.43 -13.26
N GLU A 87 -6.57 -25.39 -14.17
CA GLU A 87 -6.62 -26.82 -13.86
C GLU A 87 -5.24 -27.44 -14.05
N LEU A 88 -4.74 -28.09 -13.00
CA LEU A 88 -3.49 -28.85 -13.03
C LEU A 88 -3.81 -30.33 -12.95
N GLU A 89 -3.30 -31.13 -13.90
CA GLU A 89 -3.40 -32.58 -13.85
C GLU A 89 -2.13 -33.22 -13.29
N GLN A 90 -2.27 -34.16 -12.36
CA GLN A 90 -1.14 -34.87 -11.75
C GLN A 90 -0.32 -35.64 -12.80
N SER A 91 -0.93 -36.03 -13.92
CA SER A 91 -0.26 -36.69 -15.05
C SER A 91 0.75 -35.79 -15.77
N GLN A 92 0.62 -34.46 -15.63
CA GLN A 92 1.44 -33.47 -16.32
C GLN A 92 2.50 -32.85 -15.41
N ILE A 93 2.45 -33.13 -14.10
CA ILE A 93 3.29 -32.50 -13.09
C ILE A 93 3.96 -33.59 -12.26
N GLU A 94 5.29 -33.54 -12.16
CA GLU A 94 6.08 -34.50 -11.38
C GLU A 94 5.95 -34.29 -9.86
N ILE A 95 5.63 -33.06 -9.45
CA ILE A 95 5.42 -32.67 -8.05
C ILE A 95 4.02 -33.10 -7.60
N SER A 96 3.87 -33.46 -6.32
CA SER A 96 2.55 -33.76 -5.75
C SER A 96 1.65 -32.53 -5.80
N LEU A 97 0.45 -32.69 -6.36
CA LEU A 97 -0.56 -31.63 -6.37
C LEU A 97 -0.97 -31.20 -4.96
N GLU A 98 -0.92 -32.09 -3.97
CA GLU A 98 -1.23 -31.75 -2.57
C GLU A 98 -0.22 -30.75 -1.99
N ASN A 99 1.06 -30.83 -2.38
CA ASN A 99 2.06 -29.86 -1.94
C ASN A 99 1.80 -28.48 -2.56
N ILE A 100 1.51 -28.44 -3.86
CA ILE A 100 1.20 -27.21 -4.59
C ILE A 100 -0.07 -26.56 -4.02
N GLU A 101 -1.08 -27.37 -3.70
CA GLU A 101 -2.35 -26.93 -3.13
C GLU A 101 -2.15 -26.24 -1.77
N ASN A 102 -1.43 -26.88 -0.86
CA ASN A 102 -1.15 -26.32 0.46
C ASN A 102 -0.38 -24.99 0.38
N GLU A 103 0.64 -24.90 -0.49
CA GLU A 103 1.41 -23.68 -0.63
C GLU A 103 0.59 -22.54 -1.23
N LEU A 104 -0.24 -22.82 -2.25
CA LEU A 104 -1.15 -21.83 -2.83
C LEU A 104 -2.19 -21.36 -1.80
N PHE A 105 -2.73 -22.28 -1.00
CA PHE A 105 -3.68 -21.97 0.06
C PHE A 105 -3.05 -21.07 1.14
N ASP A 106 -1.80 -21.35 1.53
CA ASP A 106 -1.04 -20.54 2.50
C ASP A 106 -0.74 -19.12 1.97
N GLN A 107 -0.63 -18.94 0.65
CA GLN A 107 -0.55 -17.63 -0.01
C GLN A 107 -1.91 -16.92 -0.14
N GLY A 108 -3.01 -17.57 0.26
CA GLY A 108 -4.36 -17.03 0.22
C GLY A 108 -5.12 -17.28 -1.09
N PHE A 109 -4.62 -18.16 -1.96
CA PHE A 109 -5.35 -18.56 -3.16
C PHE A 109 -6.44 -19.58 -2.81
N MET A 110 -7.54 -19.54 -3.57
CA MET A 110 -8.61 -20.52 -3.45
C MET A 110 -8.23 -21.74 -4.29
N THR A 111 -8.23 -22.91 -3.67
CA THR A 111 -7.81 -24.17 -4.29
C THR A 111 -8.78 -25.28 -3.92
N PHE A 112 -8.90 -26.26 -4.82
CA PHE A 112 -9.65 -27.49 -4.58
C PHE A 112 -8.98 -28.67 -5.27
N LEU A 113 -8.58 -29.66 -4.48
CA LEU A 113 -8.06 -30.91 -5.00
C LEU A 113 -9.20 -31.90 -5.26
N ASN A 114 -9.28 -32.43 -6.47
CA ASN A 114 -10.22 -33.46 -6.89
C ASN A 114 -9.49 -34.62 -7.55
N GLN A 115 -9.26 -35.69 -6.78
CA GLN A 115 -8.54 -36.89 -7.22
C GLN A 115 -7.17 -36.52 -7.82
N ASP A 116 -7.02 -36.66 -9.13
CA ASP A 116 -5.76 -36.41 -9.86
C ASP A 116 -5.68 -34.99 -10.43
N ARG A 117 -6.54 -34.07 -9.97
CA ARG A 117 -6.61 -32.70 -10.48
C ARG A 117 -6.63 -31.68 -9.35
N LEU A 118 -5.90 -30.59 -9.53
CA LEU A 118 -5.94 -29.42 -8.68
C LEU A 118 -6.60 -28.28 -9.45
N ILE A 119 -7.70 -27.78 -8.93
CA ILE A 119 -8.41 -26.62 -9.45
C ILE A 119 -8.00 -25.41 -8.62
N ILE A 120 -7.50 -24.37 -9.28
CA ILE A 120 -7.08 -23.12 -8.66
C ILE A 120 -8.05 -22.01 -9.11
N GLY A 121 -8.60 -21.29 -8.15
CA GLY A 121 -9.84 -20.53 -8.27
C GLY A 121 -10.98 -21.22 -7.53
N PRO A 122 -12.25 -20.88 -7.82
CA PRO A 122 -12.74 -19.98 -8.86
C PRO A 122 -12.52 -18.47 -8.63
N TYR A 123 -12.26 -17.72 -9.71
CA TYR A 123 -12.21 -16.25 -9.67
C TYR A 123 -13.02 -15.59 -10.79
N ILE A 124 -13.66 -14.46 -10.48
CA ILE A 124 -14.35 -13.62 -11.47
C ILE A 124 -13.34 -12.78 -12.27
N ASP A 125 -12.26 -12.36 -11.63
CA ASP A 125 -11.17 -11.59 -12.24
C ASP A 125 -9.97 -12.51 -12.52
N LYS A 126 -9.54 -12.54 -13.78
CA LYS A 126 -8.37 -13.32 -14.25
C LYS A 126 -7.05 -12.87 -13.62
N SER A 127 -6.95 -11.64 -13.12
CA SER A 127 -5.69 -11.11 -12.55
C SER A 127 -5.14 -11.99 -11.41
N ASN A 128 -6.02 -12.59 -10.59
CA ASN A 128 -5.62 -13.53 -9.55
C ASN A 128 -4.98 -14.80 -10.12
N LEU A 129 -5.46 -15.30 -11.26
CA LEU A 129 -4.91 -16.48 -11.92
C LEU A 129 -3.60 -16.19 -12.65
N GLU A 130 -3.39 -14.95 -13.10
CA GLU A 130 -2.09 -14.49 -13.62
C GLU A 130 -1.01 -14.48 -12.51
N LEU A 131 -1.40 -14.09 -11.28
CA LEU A 131 -0.53 -14.18 -10.10
C LEU A 131 -0.22 -15.65 -9.75
N VAL A 132 -1.20 -16.54 -9.85
CA VAL A 132 -0.99 -17.99 -9.69
C VAL A 132 -0.01 -18.52 -10.72
N ASN A 133 -0.16 -18.19 -12.01
CA ASN A 133 0.77 -18.60 -13.05
C ASN A 133 2.20 -18.12 -12.78
N SER A 134 2.34 -16.88 -12.30
CA SER A 134 3.64 -16.35 -11.87
C SER A 134 4.23 -17.17 -10.71
N PHE A 135 3.42 -17.47 -9.69
CA PHE A 135 3.83 -18.30 -8.55
C PHE A 135 4.24 -19.72 -8.98
N LEU A 136 3.47 -20.37 -9.85
CA LEU A 136 3.76 -21.71 -10.34
C LEU A 136 5.05 -21.76 -11.16
N ASN A 137 5.28 -20.76 -12.00
CA ASN A 137 6.51 -20.65 -12.77
C ASN A 137 7.72 -20.39 -11.86
N ASP A 138 7.63 -19.45 -10.91
CA ASP A 138 8.75 -19.07 -10.06
C ASP A 138 9.17 -20.18 -9.08
N ASN A 139 8.22 -20.95 -8.55
CA ASN A 139 8.51 -21.97 -7.52
C ASN A 139 8.69 -23.38 -8.10
N TYR A 140 8.00 -23.70 -9.20
CA TYR A 140 7.95 -25.06 -9.75
C TYR A 140 8.41 -25.14 -11.20
N ASN A 141 8.78 -24.02 -11.82
CA ASN A 141 9.23 -23.93 -13.21
C ASN A 141 8.21 -24.55 -14.19
N LEU A 142 6.92 -24.45 -13.85
CA LEU A 142 5.83 -24.89 -14.69
C LEU A 142 5.58 -23.85 -15.79
N LEU A 143 5.32 -24.33 -17.01
CA LEU A 143 4.86 -23.47 -18.09
C LEU A 143 3.56 -22.78 -17.71
N GLU A 144 3.33 -21.59 -18.27
CA GLU A 144 2.09 -20.85 -18.07
C GLU A 144 0.88 -21.73 -18.40
N GLN A 145 -0.01 -21.89 -17.41
CA GLN A 145 -1.17 -22.75 -17.54
C GLN A 145 -2.33 -21.99 -18.15
N ASP A 146 -3.17 -22.70 -18.91
CA ASP A 146 -4.33 -22.11 -19.54
C ASP A 146 -5.35 -21.66 -18.48
N ILE A 147 -5.73 -20.38 -18.54
CA ILE A 147 -6.85 -19.83 -17.75
C ILE A 147 -8.14 -20.12 -18.51
N ILE A 148 -8.91 -21.07 -18.01
CA ILE A 148 -10.14 -21.56 -18.64
C ILE A 148 -11.39 -21.06 -17.92
N GLU A 149 -12.48 -20.91 -18.67
CA GLU A 149 -13.79 -20.66 -18.11
C GLU A 149 -14.27 -21.90 -17.35
N TRP A 150 -14.68 -21.72 -16.10
CA TRP A 150 -15.20 -22.81 -15.28
C TRP A 150 -16.62 -23.16 -15.70
N LYS A 151 -16.75 -24.27 -16.43
CA LYS A 151 -18.03 -24.81 -16.87
C LYS A 151 -18.42 -25.96 -15.95
N ASN A 152 -19.38 -25.68 -15.07
CA ASN A 152 -19.99 -26.69 -14.20
C ASN A 152 -21.01 -27.53 -14.99
#